data_AF-A0A920SVU6-F1
#
_entry.id   AF-A0A920SVU6-F1
#
_cell.length_a   1.000
_cell.length_b   1.000
_cell.length_c   1.000
_cell.angle_alpha   90.00
_cell.angle_beta   90.00
_cell.angle_gamma   90.00
#
_symmetry.space_group_name_H-M   'P 1'
#
loop_
_entity.id
_entity.type
_entity.pdbx_description
1 polymer ?
#
loop_
_entity_poly.entity_id
_entity_poly.type
_entity_poly.pdbx_seq_one_letter_code
_entity_poly.pdbx_strand_id
1 'polypeptide(L)' 'MFALLLPVFLILFNTSYITNSEWLYEYNWWRNDIPNRTGLDKEQLNSGAAQIKQYFNDDPSY' A
#
# COMPACT_ATOMS: atom_id res chain seq x y z
N MET A 1 6.82 -27.00 -12.24
CA MET A 1 5.62 -26.29 -11.73
C MET A 1 5.91 -25.56 -10.41
N PHE A 2 6.50 -26.21 -9.41
CA PHE A 2 6.87 -25.58 -8.13
C PHE A 2 7.83 -24.38 -8.23
N ALA A 3 8.75 -24.39 -9.21
CA ALA A 3 9.72 -23.30 -9.42
C ALA A 3 9.07 -21.95 -9.80
N LEU A 4 7.85 -21.94 -10.34
CA LEU A 4 7.09 -20.72 -10.64
C LEU A 4 6.21 -20.27 -9.47
N LEU A 5 5.86 -21.19 -8.56
CA LEU A 5 5.05 -20.85 -7.38
C LEU A 5 5.84 -20.01 -6.38
N LEU A 6 7.14 -20.24 -6.24
CA LEU A 6 8.00 -19.46 -5.36
C LEU A 6 8.03 -17.95 -5.73
N PRO A 7 8.33 -17.54 -6.98
CA PRO A 7 8.31 -16.12 -7.33
C PRO A 7 6.89 -15.52 -7.26
N VAL A 8 5.85 -16.26 -7.63
CA VAL A 8 4.46 -15.79 -7.49
C VAL A 8 4.08 -15.58 -6.02
N PHE A 9 4.41 -16.53 -5.16
CA PHE A 9 4.21 -16.42 -3.71
C PHE A 9 4.97 -15.23 -3.13
N LEU A 10 6.24 -15.04 -3.51
CA LEU A 10 7.03 -13.88 -3.09
C LEU A 10 6.38 -12.58 -3.55
N ILE A 11 5.93 -12.47 -4.81
CA ILE A 11 5.26 -11.25 -5.30
C ILE A 11 3.97 -10.98 -4.52
N LEU A 12 3.11 -11.99 -4.32
CA LEU A 12 1.84 -11.83 -3.62
C LEU A 12 2.03 -11.48 -2.14
N PHE A 13 2.92 -12.19 -1.45
CA PHE A 13 3.21 -11.96 -0.03
C PHE A 13 3.84 -10.58 0.20
N ASN A 14 4.80 -10.19 -0.65
CA ASN A 14 5.40 -8.87 -0.58
C ASN A 14 4.38 -7.77 -0.90
N THR A 15 3.46 -7.98 -1.84
CA THR A 15 2.39 -7.00 -2.13
C THR A 15 1.53 -6.74 -0.90
N SER A 16 1.08 -7.79 -0.20
CA SER A 16 0.29 -7.62 1.03
C SER A 16 1.06 -6.87 2.11
N TYR A 17 2.34 -7.20 2.31
CA TYR A 17 3.20 -6.54 3.30
C TYR A 17 3.46 -5.06 2.95
N ILE A 18 3.79 -4.78 1.68
CA ILE A 18 4.07 -3.44 1.16
C ILE A 18 2.83 -2.57 1.26
N THR A 19 1.67 -3.06 0.80
CA THR A 19 0.40 -2.32 0.81
C THR A 19 -0.04 -1.93 2.22
N ASN A 20 0.31 -2.73 3.23
CA ASN A 20 -0.07 -2.46 4.62
C ASN A 20 0.98 -1.64 5.41
N SER A 21 2.14 -1.34 4.82
CA SER A 21 3.24 -0.64 5.51
C SER A 21 2.96 0.85 5.71
N GLU A 22 2.73 1.28 6.95
CA GLU A 22 2.59 2.71 7.30
C GLU A 22 3.87 3.50 7.00
N TRP A 23 5.01 2.92 7.34
CA TRP A 23 6.32 3.54 7.08
C TRP A 23 6.52 3.84 5.61
N LEU A 24 6.11 2.93 4.71
CA LEU A 24 6.28 3.13 3.28
C LEU A 24 5.43 4.30 2.77
N TYR A 25 4.19 4.41 3.23
CA TYR A 25 3.35 5.56 2.89
C TYR A 25 3.94 6.86 3.41
N GLU A 26 4.28 6.93 4.70
CA GLU A 26 4.87 8.12 5.30
C GLU A 26 6.16 8.55 4.60
N TYR A 27 7.06 7.61 4.33
CA TYR A 27 8.29 7.86 3.59
C TYR A 27 8.02 8.38 2.18
N ASN A 28 7.04 7.83 1.47
CA ASN A 28 6.71 8.30 0.12
C ASN A 28 6.06 9.68 0.13
N TRP A 29 5.28 10.02 1.17
CA TRP A 29 4.62 11.32 1.25
C TRP A 29 5.67 12.41 1.39
N TRP A 30 6.64 12.17 2.26
CA TRP A 30 7.79 13.03 2.48
C TRP A 30 8.72 13.07 1.26
N ARG A 31 9.17 11.91 0.76
CA ARG A 31 10.15 11.81 -0.33
C ARG A 31 9.68 12.51 -1.60
N ASN A 32 8.39 12.41 -1.91
CA ASN A 32 7.82 12.95 -3.14
C ASN A 32 7.18 14.32 -2.95
N ASP A 33 7.31 14.90 -1.75
CA ASP A 33 6.74 16.18 -1.35
C ASP A 33 5.24 16.30 -1.71
N ILE A 34 4.49 15.22 -1.46
CA ILE A 34 3.10 15.11 -1.88
C ILE A 34 2.24 16.24 -1.30
N PRO A 35 2.34 16.59 -0.01
CA PRO A 35 1.49 17.65 0.56
C PRO A 35 1.60 18.98 -0.17
N ASN A 36 2.82 19.40 -0.53
CA ASN A 36 3.05 20.66 -1.24
C ASN A 36 2.58 20.60 -2.69
N ARG A 37 2.66 19.43 -3.34
CA ARG A 37 2.30 19.26 -4.76
C ARG A 37 0.80 19.11 -4.98
N THR A 38 0.07 18.54 -4.03
CA THR A 38 -1.36 18.28 -4.16
C THR A 38 -2.21 19.22 -3.31
N GLY A 39 -1.63 19.90 -2.32
CA GLY A 39 -2.35 20.68 -1.32
C GLY A 39 -3.08 19.83 -0.28
N LEU A 40 -2.85 18.52 -0.26
CA LEU A 40 -3.44 17.60 0.72
C LEU A 40 -2.60 17.56 1.98
N ASP A 41 -3.23 17.65 3.15
CA ASP A 41 -2.53 17.44 4.41
C ASP A 41 -2.24 15.95 4.66
N LYS A 42 -1.43 15.67 5.68
CA LYS A 42 -1.02 14.30 6.01
C LYS A 42 -2.20 13.43 6.44
N GLU A 43 -3.24 14.00 7.06
CA GLU A 43 -4.42 13.25 7.51
C GLU A 43 -5.26 12.79 6.33
N GLN A 44 -5.45 13.66 5.33
CA GLN A 44 -6.12 13.35 4.08
C GLN A 44 -5.36 12.28 3.28
N LEU A 45 -4.03 12.38 3.21
CA LEU A 45 -3.21 11.36 2.57
C LEU A 45 -3.28 10.01 3.30
N ASN A 46 -3.28 10.02 4.63
CA ASN A 46 -3.43 8.82 5.43
C ASN A 46 -4.83 8.20 5.31
N SER A 47 -5.87 9.02 5.18
CA SER A 47 -7.23 8.56 4.88
C SER A 47 -7.30 7.86 3.52
N GLY A 48 -6.66 8.41 2.49
CA GLY A 48 -6.52 7.75 1.19
C GLY A 48 -5.75 6.42 1.28
N ALA A 49 -4.65 6.38 2.03
CA ALA A 49 -3.89 5.15 2.27
C ALA A 49 -4.73 4.08 3.00
N ALA A 50 -5.57 4.48 3.95
CA ALA A 50 -6.49 3.58 4.64
C ALA A 50 -7.52 2.96 3.68
N GLN A 51 -8.05 3.74 2.73
CA GLN A 51 -8.96 3.24 1.69
C GLN A 51 -8.27 2.23 0.77
N ILE A 52 -7.01 2.47 0.39
CA ILE A 52 -6.21 1.52 -0.41
C ILE A 52 -6.01 0.22 0.38
N LYS A 53 -5.59 0.32 1.65
CA LYS A 53 -5.43 -0.85 2.53
C LYS A 53 -6.74 -1.64 2.64
N GLN A 54 -7.86 -0.95 2.84
CA GLN A 54 -9.17 -1.58 2.91
C GLN A 54 -9.51 -2.32 1.61
N TYR A 55 -9.35 -1.69 0.45
CA TYR A 55 -9.62 -2.32 -0.85
C TYR A 55 -8.83 -3.63 -1.05
N PHE A 56 -7.56 -3.66 -0.63
CA PHE A 56 -6.71 -4.86 -0.76
C PHE A 56 -6.88 -5.90 0.35
N ASN A 57 -7.46 -5.51 1.49
CA ASN A 57 -7.71 -6.40 2.63
C ASN A 57 -9.17 -6.90 2.70
N ASP A 58 -10.10 -6.24 2.01
CA ASP A 58 -11.49 -6.69 1.91
C ASP A 58 -11.51 -8.01 1.14
N ASP A 59 -11.85 -9.07 1.87
CA ASP A 59 -12.12 -10.38 1.30
C ASP A 59 -13.49 -10.29 0.58
N PRO A 60 -13.58 -10.58 -0.73
CA PRO A 60 -14.84 -10.51 -1.48
C PRO A 60 -15.86 -11.60 -1.07
N SER A 61 -15.70 -12.22 0.09
CA SER A 61 -16.54 -13.30 0.61
C SER A 61 -17.94 -12.81 1.01
N TYR A 62 -18.79 -12.66 -0.01
CA TYR A 62 -20.24 -12.83 0.05
C TYR A 62 -20.65 -14.07 -0.74
#